data_AF-A0A022QYF2-F1
#
_entry.id   AF-A0A022QYF2-F1
#
_cell.length_a   1.000
_cell.length_b   1.000
_cell.length_c   1.000
_cell.angle_alpha   90.00
_cell.angle_beta   90.00
_cell.angle_gamma   90.00
#
_symmetry.space_group_name_H-M   'P 1'
#
loop_
_entity.id
_entity.type
_entity.pdbx_description
1 polymer ?
#
loop_
_entity_poly.entity_id
_entity_poly.type
_entity_poly.pdbx_seq_one_letter_code
_entity_poly.pdbx_strand_id
1 'polypeptide(L)'
;MSSPLKPHERKFPIKDERRVRKFCTISDMSVYQSVVITDEDCLQSAEILISTGQVISWKTKGGEELLFVSEKINWKHDQPIRGGIPICFPKFLNNGNIENPFKAAWRIDTSVPKHNDKASLNLILEPSPADLLNWPHKFEFRMRYQAAVVGYLLMAARIRNTDDKPFTFQFCYQNYLPASDIRYY
;
A
#
# COMPACT_ATOMS: atom_id res chain seq x y z
N MET A 1 28.43 -45.97 -5.74
CA MET A 1 27.88 -44.69 -6.21
C MET A 1 26.54 -44.48 -5.54
N SER A 2 26.45 -43.53 -4.60
CA SER A 2 25.26 -43.26 -3.80
C SER A 2 24.35 -42.25 -4.51
N SER A 3 23.05 -42.53 -4.58
CA SER A 3 22.03 -41.63 -5.14
C SER A 3 21.67 -40.55 -4.11
N PRO A 4 21.36 -39.30 -4.50
CA PRO A 4 21.00 -38.26 -3.54
C PRO A 4 19.60 -38.48 -2.97
N LEU A 5 19.48 -38.28 -1.65
CA LEU A 5 18.24 -38.33 -0.87
C LEU A 5 17.25 -37.26 -1.34
N LYS A 6 15.99 -37.64 -1.61
CA LYS A 6 14.89 -36.71 -1.89
C LYS A 6 14.47 -35.98 -0.61
N PRO A 7 14.06 -34.70 -0.67
CA PRO A 7 13.55 -34.00 0.51
C PRO A 7 12.22 -34.61 0.96
N HIS A 8 12.09 -34.83 2.27
CA HIS A 8 10.85 -35.27 2.89
C HIS A 8 9.76 -34.19 2.77
N GLU A 9 8.74 -34.42 1.93
CA GLU A 9 7.46 -33.72 2.03
C GLU A 9 6.72 -34.20 3.30
N ARG A 10 6.53 -33.30 4.26
CA ARG A 10 5.58 -33.53 5.37
C ARG A 10 4.17 -33.20 4.87
N LYS A 11 3.36 -34.23 4.62
CA LYS A 11 1.91 -34.08 4.44
C LYS A 11 1.22 -34.13 5.80
N PHE A 12 0.52 -33.07 6.16
CA PHE A 12 -0.43 -33.08 7.27
C PHE A 12 -1.83 -33.40 6.73
N PRO A 13 -2.63 -34.24 7.41
CA PRO A 13 -3.97 -34.57 6.96
C PRO A 13 -4.89 -33.36 7.22
N ILE A 14 -5.52 -32.85 6.16
CA ILE A 14 -6.59 -31.86 6.29
C ILE A 14 -7.90 -32.64 6.44
N LYS A 15 -8.43 -32.65 7.66
CA LYS A 15 -9.84 -32.93 7.92
C LYS A 15 -10.52 -31.61 8.26
N ASP A 16 -11.67 -31.43 7.61
CA ASP A 16 -12.73 -30.44 7.83
C ASP A 16 -12.72 -29.19 6.91
N GLU A 17 -13.54 -29.31 5.86
CA GLU A 17 -13.96 -28.25 4.94
C GLU A 17 -14.88 -27.25 5.66
N ARG A 18 -14.33 -26.15 6.18
CA ARG A 18 -15.12 -24.94 6.47
C ARG A 18 -14.40 -23.66 6.05
N ARG A 19 -14.72 -23.27 4.80
CA ARG A 19 -14.93 -21.91 4.26
C ARG A 19 -14.25 -20.72 4.97
N VAL A 20 -13.33 -20.12 4.21
CA VAL A 20 -12.83 -18.73 4.20
C VAL A 20 -12.07 -18.27 5.44
N ARG A 21 -10.74 -18.32 5.37
CA ARG A 21 -9.85 -17.52 6.22
C ARG A 21 -9.10 -16.53 5.33
N LYS A 22 -9.64 -15.32 5.21
CA LYS A 22 -8.95 -14.20 4.53
C LYS A 22 -7.99 -13.55 5.52
N PHE A 23 -6.71 -13.53 5.18
CA PHE A 23 -5.68 -12.98 6.05
C PHE A 23 -5.31 -11.56 5.62
N CYS A 24 -5.38 -10.64 6.57
CA CYS A 24 -4.65 -9.39 6.54
C CYS A 24 -3.44 -9.64 7.46
N THR A 25 -2.25 -9.81 6.88
CA THR A 25 -1.04 -9.99 7.70
C THR A 25 -0.44 -8.62 7.93
N ILE A 26 -0.41 -8.20 9.19
CA ILE A 26 0.37 -7.03 9.60
C ILE A 26 1.80 -7.54 9.78
N SER A 27 2.69 -7.17 8.87
CA SER A 27 4.11 -7.46 8.96
C SER A 27 4.82 -6.29 9.64
N ASP A 28 5.44 -6.56 10.78
CA ASP A 28 6.34 -5.61 11.44
C ASP A 28 7.74 -5.78 10.85
N MET A 29 7.97 -5.16 9.69
CA MET A 29 9.28 -5.05 9.07
C MET A 29 9.98 -3.86 9.72
N SER A 30 10.51 -4.07 10.92
CA SER A 30 11.45 -3.22 11.67
C SER A 30 11.54 -1.77 11.17
N VAL A 31 10.92 -0.85 11.94
CA VAL A 31 10.84 0.62 11.75
C VAL A 31 9.58 1.12 11.01
N TYR A 32 8.94 0.32 10.15
CA TYR A 32 7.70 0.76 9.47
C TYR A 32 6.60 -0.29 9.59
N GLN A 33 5.43 0.15 10.06
CA GLN A 33 4.24 -0.69 10.05
C GLN A 33 3.73 -0.80 8.61
N SER A 34 3.69 -2.01 8.07
CA SER A 34 3.07 -2.33 6.78
C SER A 34 1.93 -3.33 6.94
N VAL A 35 1.04 -3.34 5.96
CA VAL A 35 -0.05 -4.30 5.85
C VAL A 35 0.06 -5.01 4.52
N VAL A 36 0.09 -6.33 4.55
CA VAL A 36 -0.04 -7.17 3.36
C VAL A 36 -1.50 -7.61 3.23
N ILE A 37 -2.13 -7.21 2.13
CA ILE A 37 -3.43 -7.74 1.71
C ILE A 37 -3.18 -8.88 0.73
N THR A 38 -3.74 -10.04 1.00
CA THR A 38 -3.65 -11.22 0.13
C THR A 38 -5.04 -11.72 -0.20
N ASP A 39 -5.30 -11.99 -1.47
CA ASP A 39 -6.52 -12.64 -1.92
C ASP A 39 -6.22 -14.12 -2.22
N GLU A 40 -6.85 -15.04 -1.50
CA GLU A 40 -6.59 -16.48 -1.66
C GLU A 40 -7.10 -17.04 -3.01
N ASP A 41 -8.18 -16.46 -3.55
CA ASP A 41 -8.74 -16.90 -4.83
C ASP A 41 -7.82 -16.53 -6.00
N CYS A 42 -7.18 -15.36 -5.91
CA CYS A 42 -6.31 -14.81 -6.94
C CYS A 42 -4.82 -15.02 -6.68
N LEU A 43 -4.44 -15.47 -5.48
CA LEU A 43 -3.06 -15.63 -4.97
C LEU A 43 -2.14 -14.41 -5.20
N GLN A 44 -2.72 -13.21 -5.36
CA GLN A 44 -1.97 -11.97 -5.47
C GLN A 44 -1.86 -11.29 -4.10
N SER A 45 -0.81 -10.50 -3.91
CA SER A 45 -0.59 -9.75 -2.68
C SER A 45 -0.19 -8.31 -2.97
N ALA A 46 -0.61 -7.38 -2.12
CA ALA A 46 -0.07 -6.03 -2.11
C ALA A 46 0.36 -5.66 -0.68
N GLU A 47 1.51 -4.99 -0.57
CA GLU A 47 2.04 -4.49 0.69
C GLU A 47 1.95 -2.96 0.72
N ILE A 48 1.35 -2.44 1.78
CA ILE A 48 1.07 -1.01 1.95
C ILE A 48 1.73 -0.53 3.23
N LEU A 49 2.53 0.54 3.15
CA LEU A 49 3.05 1.25 4.32
C LEU A 49 1.92 2.04 4.98
N ILE A 50 1.68 1.80 6.27
CA ILE A 50 0.65 2.54 6.99
C ILE A 50 1.03 4.01 7.06
N SER A 51 2.27 4.37 7.40
CA SER A 51 2.68 5.76 7.66
C SER A 51 2.47 6.73 6.49
N THR A 52 2.52 6.24 5.24
CA THR A 52 2.43 7.04 4.02
C THR A 52 1.25 6.67 3.12
N GLY A 53 0.59 5.54 3.36
CA GLY A 53 -0.38 4.93 2.44
C GLY A 53 0.26 4.44 1.13
N GLN A 54 1.58 4.40 1.04
CA GLN A 54 2.27 4.00 -0.19
C GLN A 54 2.20 2.48 -0.38
N VAL A 55 1.87 2.03 -1.59
CA VAL A 55 2.04 0.61 -1.97
C VAL A 55 3.50 0.39 -2.31
N ILE A 56 4.16 -0.57 -1.66
CA ILE A 56 5.59 -0.84 -1.82
C ILE A 56 5.90 -2.22 -2.42
N SER A 57 4.89 -3.08 -2.54
CA SER A 57 4.99 -4.32 -3.29
C SER A 57 3.61 -4.69 -3.83
N TRP A 58 3.55 -5.20 -5.05
CA TRP A 58 2.36 -5.80 -5.63
C TRP A 58 2.76 -7.00 -6.49
N LYS A 59 2.42 -8.19 -6.01
CA LYS A 59 2.83 -9.46 -6.62
C LYS A 59 1.66 -10.21 -7.24
N THR A 60 1.91 -10.81 -8.39
CA THR A 60 0.98 -11.74 -9.04
C THR A 60 0.91 -13.08 -8.28
N LYS A 61 -0.02 -13.94 -8.71
CA LYS A 61 -0.09 -15.37 -8.30
C LYS A 61 1.25 -16.11 -8.40
N GLY A 62 2.06 -15.77 -9.40
CA GLY A 62 3.37 -16.39 -9.63
C GLY A 62 4.50 -15.81 -8.77
N GLY A 63 4.22 -14.81 -7.94
CA GLY A 63 5.22 -14.10 -7.15
C GLY A 63 6.01 -13.04 -7.93
N GLU A 64 5.65 -12.80 -9.20
CA GLU A 64 6.24 -11.72 -10.01
C GLU A 64 5.87 -10.36 -9.41
N GLU A 65 6.89 -9.54 -9.17
CA GLU A 65 6.73 -8.18 -8.67
C GLU A 65 6.34 -7.23 -9.81
N LEU A 66 5.27 -6.47 -9.60
CA LEU A 66 4.71 -5.54 -10.58
C LEU A 66 5.10 -4.08 -10.32
N LEU A 67 5.84 -3.81 -9.25
CA LEU A 67 6.31 -2.47 -8.90
C LEU A 67 7.83 -2.42 -8.80
N PHE A 68 8.41 -1.35 -9.32
CA PHE A 68 9.81 -1.03 -9.08
C PHE A 68 9.95 -0.32 -7.73
N VAL A 69 10.77 -0.88 -6.85
CA VAL A 69 11.26 -0.19 -5.65
C VAL A 69 12.78 -0.16 -5.69
N SER A 70 13.37 1.02 -5.54
CA SER A 70 14.82 1.21 -5.55
C SER A 70 15.46 0.47 -4.40
N GLU A 71 16.51 -0.33 -4.63
CA GLU A 71 17.26 -1.03 -3.57
C GLU A 71 18.05 -0.09 -2.65
N LYS A 72 18.36 1.13 -3.13
CA LYS A 72 19.05 2.18 -2.36
C LYS A 72 18.10 2.90 -1.38
N ILE A 73 17.34 2.15 -0.60
CA ILE A 73 16.42 2.71 0.40
C ILE A 73 17.24 3.12 1.62
N ASN A 74 17.26 4.41 1.92
CA ASN A 74 17.66 4.87 3.23
C ASN A 74 16.42 4.77 4.13
N TRP A 75 16.31 3.69 4.89
CA TRP A 75 15.17 3.40 5.77
C TRP A 75 15.11 4.35 6.99
N LYS A 76 15.14 5.66 6.77
CA LYS A 76 15.00 6.69 7.82
C LYS A 76 13.54 7.11 7.96
N HIS A 77 13.06 7.15 9.22
CA HIS A 77 11.65 7.16 9.66
C HIS A 77 10.71 8.16 8.97
N ASP A 78 11.27 9.14 8.26
CA ASP A 78 10.59 10.30 7.70
C ASP A 78 10.81 10.49 6.18
N GLN A 79 11.44 9.54 5.49
CA GLN A 79 11.67 9.64 4.04
C GLN A 79 10.71 8.72 3.27
N PRO A 80 10.01 9.23 2.24
CA PRO A 80 9.23 8.41 1.32
C PRO A 80 10.10 7.31 0.69
N ILE A 81 9.54 6.12 0.52
CA ILE A 81 10.23 5.06 -0.20
C ILE A 81 10.29 5.45 -1.68
N ARG A 82 11.48 5.32 -2.29
CA ARG A 82 11.64 5.57 -3.71
C ARG A 82 11.17 4.36 -4.52
N GLY A 83 9.98 4.48 -5.11
CA GLY A 83 9.37 3.43 -5.92
C GLY A 83 7.94 3.11 -5.49
N GLY A 84 7.40 1.98 -5.94
CA GLY A 84 6.04 1.57 -5.59
C GLY A 84 4.98 2.50 -6.18
N ILE A 85 3.97 2.83 -5.38
CA ILE A 85 2.91 3.78 -5.71
C ILE A 85 2.77 4.80 -4.57
N PRO A 86 3.58 5.86 -4.53
CA PRO A 86 3.36 6.94 -3.60
C PRO A 86 2.14 7.77 -3.99
N ILE A 87 1.56 8.44 -2.99
CA ILE A 87 0.37 9.27 -3.13
C ILE A 87 0.76 10.73 -3.05
N CYS A 88 0.39 11.50 -4.08
CA CYS A 88 0.67 12.93 -4.18
C CYS A 88 -0.57 13.71 -3.75
N PHE A 89 -0.49 14.42 -2.62
CA PHE A 89 -1.57 15.30 -2.14
C PHE A 89 -1.00 16.30 -1.12
N PRO A 90 -1.41 17.59 -1.12
CA PRO A 90 -2.38 18.24 -1.99
C PRO A 90 -1.71 19.01 -3.14
N LYS A 91 -0.39 18.91 -3.30
CA LYS A 91 0.40 19.59 -4.35
C LYS A 91 1.50 18.67 -4.87
N PHE A 92 1.90 18.89 -6.11
CA PHE A 92 3.15 18.35 -6.64
C PHE A 92 4.32 19.26 -6.25
N LEU A 93 5.45 18.69 -5.83
CA LEU A 93 6.68 19.46 -5.81
C LEU A 93 7.27 19.51 -7.21
N ASN A 94 7.80 20.67 -7.60
CA ASN A 94 8.64 20.75 -8.80
C ASN A 94 9.81 19.77 -8.64
N ASN A 95 10.14 19.07 -9.74
CA ASN A 95 11.23 18.08 -9.87
C ASN A 95 10.86 16.62 -9.57
N GLY A 96 9.57 16.29 -9.44
CA GLY A 96 9.11 14.89 -9.33
C GLY A 96 9.38 14.25 -7.96
N ASN A 97 9.78 15.04 -6.98
CA ASN A 97 9.83 14.62 -5.58
C ASN A 97 8.43 14.68 -4.96
N ILE A 98 8.14 13.70 -4.12
CA ILE A 98 6.93 13.64 -3.32
C ILE A 98 7.42 13.80 -1.89
N GLU A 99 7.32 14.98 -1.30
CA GLU A 99 7.36 15.04 0.16
C GLU A 99 5.91 14.92 0.61
N ASN A 100 5.64 14.04 1.58
CA ASN A 100 4.38 14.12 2.30
C ASN A 100 4.40 15.48 3.01
N PRO A 101 3.58 16.46 2.57
CA PRO A 101 3.64 17.80 3.17
C PRO A 101 3.06 17.78 4.59
N PHE A 102 2.42 16.68 4.97
CA PHE A 102 1.79 16.49 6.26
C PHE A 102 2.71 15.69 7.19
N LYS A 103 2.92 16.23 8.38
CA LYS A 103 3.51 15.53 9.53
C LYS A 103 2.52 14.52 10.12
N ALA A 104 1.22 14.68 9.87
CA ALA A 104 0.22 13.70 10.26
C ALA A 104 0.51 12.33 9.62
N ALA A 105 0.37 11.28 10.43
CA ALA A 105 0.44 9.91 9.97
C ALA A 105 -0.95 9.42 9.56
N TRP A 106 -0.98 8.66 8.47
CA TRP A 106 -2.12 7.83 8.12
C TRP A 106 -2.39 6.80 9.21
N ARG A 107 -3.67 6.44 9.40
CA ARG A 107 -4.11 5.42 10.35
C ARG A 107 -5.12 4.48 9.72
N ILE A 108 -5.23 3.26 10.25
CA ILE A 108 -6.26 2.31 9.82
C ILE A 108 -7.65 2.88 10.15
N ASP A 109 -8.52 2.97 9.15
CA ASP A 109 -9.90 3.40 9.31
C ASP A 109 -10.79 2.21 9.71
N THR A 110 -11.11 2.13 11.00
CA THR A 110 -11.98 1.10 11.57
C THR A 110 -13.48 1.43 11.45
N SER A 111 -13.83 2.63 10.98
CA SER A 111 -15.23 3.05 10.82
C SER A 111 -15.91 2.43 9.59
N VAL A 112 -15.12 1.96 8.63
CA VAL A 112 -15.62 1.29 7.43
C VAL A 112 -15.88 -0.19 7.77
N PRO A 113 -17.14 -0.67 7.71
CA PRO A 113 -17.41 -2.08 7.94
C PRO A 113 -16.65 -2.90 6.90
N LYS A 114 -16.14 -4.07 7.31
CA LYS A 114 -15.54 -5.05 6.40
C LYS A 114 -16.63 -5.62 5.49
N HIS A 115 -17.02 -4.86 4.48
CA HIS A 115 -17.93 -5.30 3.44
C HIS A 115 -17.13 -5.92 2.28
N ASN A 116 -17.53 -7.14 1.94
CA ASN A 116 -17.11 -8.00 0.84
C ASN A 116 -16.18 -9.14 1.22
N ASP A 117 -16.32 -10.18 0.42
CA ASP A 117 -15.48 -11.35 0.33
C ASP A 117 -14.06 -11.08 -0.20
N LYS A 118 -13.49 -9.89 -0.03
CA LYS A 118 -12.17 -9.57 -0.60
C LYS A 118 -11.29 -8.90 0.43
N ALA A 119 -10.00 -9.27 0.45
CA ALA A 119 -9.04 -8.65 1.33
C ALA A 119 -8.87 -7.17 0.99
N SER A 120 -9.12 -6.29 1.98
CA SER A 120 -9.03 -4.85 1.80
C SER A 120 -8.47 -4.14 3.03
N LEU A 121 -7.80 -3.02 2.79
CA LEU A 121 -7.29 -2.09 3.79
C LEU A 121 -7.95 -0.73 3.56
N ASN A 122 -8.40 -0.08 4.63
CA ASN A 122 -8.83 1.32 4.59
C ASN A 122 -7.89 2.13 5.50
N LEU A 123 -7.35 3.21 4.96
CA LEU A 123 -6.54 4.20 5.68
C LEU A 123 -7.25 5.55 5.65
N ILE A 124 -7.01 6.36 6.67
CA ILE A 124 -7.51 7.72 6.78
C ILE A 124 -6.38 8.66 7.24
N LEU A 125 -6.32 9.83 6.63
CA LEU A 125 -5.42 10.93 6.95
C LEU A 125 -6.24 12.19 7.22
N GLU A 126 -5.91 12.87 8.31
CA GLU A 126 -6.47 14.15 8.71
C GLU A 126 -5.30 15.06 9.12
N PRO A 127 -5.34 16.38 8.84
CA PRO A 127 -4.24 17.26 9.17
C PRO A 127 -4.08 17.39 10.69
N SER A 128 -2.83 17.35 11.16
CA SER A 128 -2.49 17.68 12.53
C SER A 128 -2.50 19.22 12.74
N PRO A 129 -2.53 19.72 13.99
CA PRO A 129 -2.39 21.15 14.25
C PRO A 129 -1.13 21.77 13.64
N ALA A 130 -0.04 21.01 13.53
CA ALA A 130 1.21 21.48 12.92
C ALA A 130 1.08 21.64 11.39
N ASP A 131 0.26 20.81 10.75
CA ASP A 131 0.05 20.85 9.30
C ASP A 131 -0.74 22.10 8.89
N LEU A 132 -1.66 22.54 9.75
CA LEU A 132 -2.48 23.73 9.53
C LEU A 132 -1.67 25.03 9.43
N LEU A 133 -0.39 25.02 9.84
CA LEU A 133 0.52 26.16 9.67
C LEU A 133 0.93 26.36 8.20
N ASN A 134 1.11 25.27 7.44
CA ASN A 134 1.56 25.31 6.04
C ASN A 134 0.42 25.04 5.04
N TRP A 135 -0.63 24.36 5.50
CA TRP A 135 -1.84 24.06 4.74
C TRP A 135 -3.06 24.40 5.61
N PRO A 136 -3.54 25.66 5.58
CA PRO A 136 -4.59 26.15 6.48
C PRO A 136 -5.99 25.69 6.06
N HIS A 137 -6.13 24.41 5.72
CA HIS A 137 -7.38 23.79 5.32
C HIS A 137 -7.57 22.43 5.99
N LYS A 138 -8.75 22.22 6.57
CA LYS A 138 -9.16 20.93 7.12
C LYS A 138 -9.68 19.99 6.02
N PHE A 139 -9.22 18.75 6.07
CA PHE A 139 -9.68 17.72 5.15
C PHE A 139 -9.75 16.37 5.85
N GLU A 140 -10.48 15.46 5.24
CA GLU A 140 -10.42 14.03 5.52
C GLU A 140 -10.04 13.32 4.22
N PHE A 141 -8.91 12.62 4.21
CA PHE A 141 -8.46 11.85 3.05
C PHE A 141 -8.47 10.36 3.39
N ARG A 142 -9.38 9.62 2.78
CA ARG A 142 -9.47 8.16 2.90
C ARG A 142 -8.90 7.47 1.67
N MET A 143 -8.18 6.39 1.91
CA MET A 143 -7.65 5.49 0.90
C MET A 143 -8.16 4.08 1.15
N ARG A 144 -8.70 3.46 0.11
CA ARG A 144 -9.08 2.05 0.12
C ARG A 144 -8.20 1.26 -0.84
N TYR A 145 -7.63 0.17 -0.35
CA TYR A 145 -6.87 -0.81 -1.11
C TYR A 145 -7.64 -2.13 -1.09
N GLN A 146 -7.72 -2.80 -2.22
CA GLN A 146 -8.33 -4.12 -2.29
C GLN A 146 -7.63 -4.95 -3.36
N ALA A 147 -7.20 -6.15 -2.98
CA ALA A 147 -6.82 -7.17 -3.94
C ALA A 147 -8.10 -7.59 -4.67
N ALA A 148 -8.24 -7.23 -5.95
CA ALA A 148 -9.51 -7.33 -6.68
C ALA A 148 -9.68 -8.69 -7.36
N VAL A 149 -9.24 -8.81 -8.61
CA VAL A 149 -9.14 -10.07 -9.35
C VAL A 149 -7.68 -10.24 -9.78
N VAL A 150 -7.27 -11.42 -10.25
CA VAL A 150 -5.89 -11.70 -10.67
C VAL A 150 -5.37 -10.58 -11.60
N GLY A 151 -4.29 -9.92 -11.18
CA GLY A 151 -3.64 -8.86 -11.95
C GLY A 151 -4.25 -7.46 -11.76
N TYR A 152 -5.15 -7.28 -10.80
CA TYR A 152 -5.76 -5.97 -10.50
C TYR A 152 -5.68 -5.63 -9.01
N LEU A 153 -5.02 -4.52 -8.70
CA LEU A 153 -5.06 -3.84 -7.40
C LEU A 153 -6.01 -2.64 -7.48
N LEU A 154 -7.10 -2.65 -6.72
CA LEU A 154 -7.99 -1.50 -6.61
C LEU A 154 -7.42 -0.52 -5.58
N MET A 155 -7.24 0.72 -6.00
CA MET A 155 -6.92 1.86 -5.14
C MET A 155 -7.97 2.94 -5.33
N ALA A 156 -8.67 3.33 -4.27
CA ALA A 156 -9.70 4.37 -4.32
C ALA A 156 -9.41 5.46 -3.29
N ALA A 157 -9.18 6.67 -3.78
CA ALA A 157 -9.05 7.89 -2.98
C ALA A 157 -10.41 8.57 -2.79
N ARG A 158 -10.66 9.04 -1.57
CA ARG A 158 -11.77 9.94 -1.25
C ARG A 158 -11.26 11.09 -0.39
N ILE A 159 -11.26 12.29 -0.95
CA ILE A 159 -10.87 13.51 -0.26
C ILE A 159 -12.13 14.32 0.01
N ARG A 160 -12.38 14.65 1.28
CA ARG A 160 -13.51 15.45 1.74
C ARG A 160 -12.99 16.75 2.34
N ASN A 161 -13.48 17.88 1.85
CA ASN A 161 -13.31 19.16 2.53
C ASN A 161 -14.15 19.14 3.81
N THR A 162 -13.50 19.27 4.97
CA THR A 162 -14.13 19.34 6.29
C THR A 162 -14.00 20.71 6.93
N ASP A 163 -13.51 21.68 6.15
CA ASP A 163 -13.37 23.07 6.55
C ASP A 163 -14.59 23.92 6.22
N ASP A 164 -14.58 25.15 6.72
CA ASP A 164 -15.61 26.16 6.43
C ASP A 164 -15.42 26.85 5.07
N LYS A 165 -14.25 26.70 4.46
CA LYS A 165 -13.84 27.36 3.21
C LYS A 165 -13.49 26.35 2.12
N PRO A 166 -13.77 26.67 0.85
CA PRO A 166 -13.28 25.87 -0.26
C PRO A 166 -11.74 25.92 -0.34
N PHE A 167 -11.14 24.83 -0.81
CA PHE A 167 -9.73 24.78 -1.17
C PHE A 167 -9.52 24.03 -2.49
N THR A 168 -8.44 24.35 -3.18
CA THR A 168 -8.02 23.68 -4.41
C THR A 168 -6.84 22.77 -4.10
N PHE A 169 -6.85 21.56 -4.64
CA PHE A 169 -5.77 20.60 -4.46
C PHE A 169 -5.43 19.89 -5.76
N GLN A 170 -4.28 19.24 -5.76
CA GLN A 170 -3.81 18.32 -6.77
C GLN A 170 -3.72 16.92 -6.18
N PHE A 171 -3.91 15.91 -7.03
CA PHE A 171 -3.91 14.52 -6.62
C PHE A 171 -3.24 13.63 -7.68
N CYS A 172 -2.46 12.64 -7.24
CA CYS A 172 -1.75 11.73 -8.12
C CYS A 172 -1.43 10.39 -7.46
N TYR A 173 -1.43 9.33 -8.28
CA TYR A 173 -0.72 8.09 -7.99
C TYR A 173 0.54 8.05 -8.86
N GLN A 174 1.72 8.07 -8.25
CA GLN A 174 2.99 8.08 -8.99
C GLN A 174 3.51 6.64 -9.15
N ASN A 175 3.03 5.94 -10.16
CA ASN A 175 3.31 4.52 -10.33
C ASN A 175 4.75 4.29 -10.83
N TYR A 176 5.56 3.56 -10.08
CA TYR A 176 6.86 3.05 -10.52
C TYR A 176 6.69 1.60 -10.99
N LEU A 177 6.64 1.41 -12.30
CA LEU A 177 6.56 0.09 -12.91
C LEU A 177 7.98 -0.43 -13.22
N PRO A 178 8.21 -1.74 -13.09
CA PRO A 178 9.47 -2.35 -13.50
C PRO A 178 9.62 -2.26 -15.01
N ALA A 179 10.83 -1.96 -15.47
CA ALA A 179 11.22 -2.02 -16.87
C ALA A 179 12.53 -2.81 -16.97
N SER A 180 12.58 -3.77 -17.88
CA SER A 180 13.80 -4.56 -18.13
C SER A 180 14.90 -3.76 -18.82
N ASP A 181 14.52 -2.76 -19.62
CA ASP A 181 15.42 -1.85 -20.31
C ASP A 181 14.73 -0.50 -20.53
N ILE A 182 15.39 0.59 -20.14
CA ILE A 182 14.89 1.96 -20.27
C ILE A 182 15.53 2.72 -21.44
N ARG A 183 16.46 2.10 -22.18
CA ARG A 183 17.22 2.77 -23.26
C ARG A 183 16.39 3.19 -24.46
N TYR A 184 15.15 2.69 -24.58
CA TYR A 184 14.28 2.92 -25.74
C TYR A 184 13.00 3.71 -25.41
N TYR A 185 12.97 4.41 -24.27
CA TYR A 185 11.90 5.32 -23.87
C TYR A 185 12.37 6.77 -23.83
#